data_AF-A8M011-F1
#
_entry.id   AF-A8M011-F1
#
_cell.length_a   1.000
_cell.length_b   1.000
_cell.length_c   1.000
_cell.angle_alpha   90.00
_cell.angle_beta   90.00
_cell.angle_gamma   90.00
#
_symmetry.space_group_name_H-M   'P 1'
#
loop_
_entity.id
_entity.type
_entity.pdbx_description
1 polymer ?
#
loop_
_entity_poly.entity_id
_entity_poly.type
_entity_poly.pdbx_seq_one_letter_code
_entity_poly.pdbx_strand_id
1 'polypeptide(L)' 'MTGCVTCGLPENRWDPADPLHVRGGVQCPGCIRVDLDQDRRLDHRDEQEAAA' A
#
# COMPACT_ATOMS: atom_id res chain seq x y z
N MET A 1 10.09 14.47 10.31
CA MET A 1 9.98 13.05 10.70
C MET A 1 9.62 12.28 9.45
N THR A 2 10.49 11.40 8.97
CA THR A 2 10.21 10.48 7.87
C THR A 2 9.50 9.24 8.43
N GLY A 3 8.27 9.02 7.98
CA GLY A 3 7.40 7.95 8.46
C GLY A 3 6.15 7.86 7.61
N CYS A 4 5.39 6.78 7.79
CA CYS A 4 4.23 6.48 6.98
C CYS A 4 3.13 7.51 7.24
N VAL A 5 2.65 8.20 6.20
CA VAL A 5 1.59 9.20 6.32
C VAL A 5 0.24 8.58 6.69
N THR A 6 0.04 7.29 6.41
CA THR A 6 -1.21 6.57 6.67
C THR A 6 -1.30 6.05 8.11
N CYS A 7 -0.25 5.36 8.58
CA CYS A 7 -0.29 4.68 9.89
C CYS A 7 0.68 5.28 10.93
N GLY A 8 1.46 6.29 10.56
CA GLY A 8 2.47 6.89 11.44
C GLY A 8 3.69 6.02 11.71
N LEU A 9 3.81 4.84 11.09
CA LEU A 9 4.92 3.92 11.32
C LEU A 9 6.25 4.56 10.86
N PRO A 10 7.24 4.71 11.74
CA PRO A 10 8.50 5.38 11.40
C PRO A 10 9.31 4.57 10.37
N GLU A 11 10.05 5.26 9.50
CA GLU A 11 10.78 4.65 8.39
C GLU A 11 11.80 3.59 8.84
N ASN A 12 12.41 3.76 10.02
CA ASN A 12 13.37 2.81 10.59
C ASN A 12 12.76 1.45 10.97
N ARG A 13 11.43 1.33 11.01
CA ARG A 13 10.70 0.08 11.24
C ARG A 13 10.30 -0.61 9.95
N TRP A 14 10.53 0.02 8.79
CA TRP A 14 10.19 -0.57 7.51
C TRP A 14 11.25 -1.61 7.17
N ASP A 15 10.81 -2.79 6.75
CA ASP A 15 11.73 -3.84 6.33
C ASP A 15 12.37 -3.44 4.99
N PRO A 16 13.71 -3.31 4.91
CA PRO A 16 14.38 -2.88 3.69
C PRO A 16 14.51 -4.00 2.64
N ALA A 17 14.26 -5.25 3.02
CA ALA A 17 14.19 -6.37 2.08
C ALA A 17 12.77 -6.54 1.49
N ASP A 18 11.79 -5.78 2.01
CA ASP A 18 10.45 -5.76 1.47
C ASP A 18 10.47 -5.18 0.04
N PRO A 19 9.94 -5.89 -0.97
CA PRO A 19 9.94 -5.42 -2.35
C PRO A 19 9.14 -4.13 -2.56
N LEU A 20 8.24 -3.79 -1.63
CA LEU A 20 7.47 -2.56 -1.65
C LEU A 20 8.16 -1.43 -0.86
N HIS A 21 9.35 -1.68 -0.32
CA HIS A 21 10.14 -0.66 0.36
C HIS A 21 10.69 0.35 -0.66
N VAL A 22 10.19 1.58 -0.62
CA VAL A 22 10.72 2.71 -1.38
C VAL A 22 11.46 3.64 -0.43
N ARG A 23 12.77 3.81 -0.66
CA ARG A 23 13.61 4.69 0.16
C ARG A 23 13.16 6.14 -0.01
N GLY A 24 12.84 6.81 1.09
CA GLY A 24 12.24 8.15 1.07
C GLY A 24 10.78 8.18 0.62
N GLY A 25 10.11 7.03 0.56
CA GLY A 25 8.67 6.95 0.33
C GLY A 25 7.87 7.59 1.46
N VAL A 26 6.61 7.92 1.18
CA VAL A 26 5.67 8.49 2.17
C VAL A 26 4.81 7.42 2.85
N GLN A 27 4.80 6.18 2.36
CA GLN A 27 4.05 5.06 2.92
C GLN A 27 4.96 3.87 3.23
N CYS A 28 4.61 3.14 4.28
CA CYS A 28 5.26 1.88 4.60
C CYS A 28 4.76 0.74 3.69
N PRO A 29 5.55 -0.34 3.51
CA PRO A 29 5.15 -1.50 2.71
C PRO A 29 3.80 -2.10 3.10
N GLY A 30 3.44 -2.06 4.39
CA GLY A 30 2.15 -2.55 4.88
C GLY A 30 0.96 -1.76 4.35
N CYS A 31 1.03 -0.42 4.37
CA CYS A 31 -0.03 0.43 3.84
C CYS A 31 -0.13 0.33 2.32
N ILE A 32 1.01 0.23 1.62
CA ILE A 32 1.03 0.02 0.17
C ILE A 32 0.28 -1.26 -0.21
N ARG A 33 0.47 -2.37 0.53
CA ARG A 33 -0.29 -3.61 0.29
C ARG A 33 -1.80 -3.45 0.49
N VAL A 34 -2.21 -2.68 1.48
CA VAL A 34 -3.64 -2.44 1.76
C VAL A 34 -4.26 -1.59 0.66
N ASP A 35 -3.56 -0.56 0.17
CA ASP A 35 -3.98 0.21 -1.00
C ASP A 35 -4.08 -0.68 -2.24
N LEU A 36 -3.07 -1.51 -2.53
CA LEU A 36 -3.08 -2.44 -3.67
C LEU A 36 -4.20 -3.48 -3.57
N ASP A 37 -4.48 -4.03 -2.39
CA ASP A 37 -5.58 -4.99 -2.23
C ASP A 37 -6.94 -4.32 -2.40
N GLN A 38 -7.11 -3.08 -1.92
CA GLN A 38 -8.32 -2.30 -2.17
C GLN A 38 -8.50 -1.99 -3.65
N ASP A 39 -7.44 -1.57 -4.35
CA ASP A 39 -7.46 -1.30 -5.79
C ASP A 39 -7.88 -2.55 -6.58
N ARG A 40 -7.27 -3.71 -6.29
CA ARG A 40 -7.64 -4.99 -6.88
C ARG A 40 -9.09 -5.40 -6.57
N ARG A 41 -9.61 -5.06 -5.39
CA ARG A 41 -11.00 -5.34 -5.02
C ARG A 41 -11.99 -4.44 -5.76
N LEU A 42 -11.59 -3.20 -6.08
CA LEU A 42 -12.39 -2.29 -6.89
C LEU A 42 -12.42 -2.76 -8.35
N ASP A 43 -11.27 -3.14 -8.90
CA ASP A 43 -11.13 -3.69 -10.26
C ASP A 43 -12.04 -4.92 -10.47
N HIS A 44 -11.97 -5.93 -9.57
CA HIS A 44 -12.85 -7.10 -9.63
C HIS A 44 -14.35 -6.80 -9.45
N ARG A 45 -14.70 -5.66 -8.84
CA ARG A 45 -16.10 -5.26 -8.69
C ARG A 45 -16.62 -4.61 -9.97
N ASP A 46 -15.80 -3.76 -10.59
CA ASP A 46 -16.13 -3.12 -11.87
C ASP A 46 -16.29 -4.16 -12.99
N GLU A 47 -15.45 -5.22 -13.01
CA GLU A 47 -15.61 -6.32 -13.98
C GLU A 47 -16.92 -7.10 -13.78
N GLN A 48 -17.42 -7.21 -12.54
CA GLN A 48 -18.70 -7.88 -12.26
C GLN A 48 -19.92 -7.01 -12.54
N GLU A 49 -19.84 -5.69 -12.34
CA GLU A 49 -20.89 -4.75 -12.76
C GLU A 49 -20.92 -4.57 -14.29
N ALA A 50 -19.78 -4.67 -14.98
CA ALA A 50 -19.71 -4.60 -16.45
C ALA A 50 -20.20 -5.87 -17.17
N ALA A 51 -20.29 -7.00 -16.45
CA ALA A 51 -20.73 -8.29 -16.98
C ALA A 51 -22.20 -8.66 -16.66
N ALA A 52 -22.96 -7.76 -16.03
CA ALA A 52 -24.38 -7.91 -15.68
C ALA A 52 -25.29 -7.07 -16.59
#